data_AF-A0AAJ0D685-F1
#
_entry.id   AF-A0AAJ0D685-F1
#
_cell.length_a   1.000
_cell.length_b   1.000
_cell.length_c   1.000
_cell.angle_alpha   90.00
_cell.angle_beta   90.00
_cell.angle_gamma   90.00
#
_symmetry.space_group_name_H-M   'P 1'
#
loop_
_entity.id
_entity.type
_entity.pdbx_description
1 polymer ?
#
loop_
_entity_poly.entity_id
_entity_poly.type
_entity_poly.pdbx_seq_one_letter_code
_entity_poly.pdbx_strand_id
1 'polypeptide(L)'
;MAYFHRVINADELRSILSHHPNGGKDDQIHVELALFQPLLDQSILAACRNPDASYTEDIQPYVYRAPEVILDIPWSYPMDIWNVGVMIWDLFEKQHLFSAQSPSDDQSSEYHLAEMYAILGPPPLDYLQRTETSWEHFEVDGTCKDLVPIPNLSLETSERSLNGDNKARFLDFVRKMLQWVPEKRHTAKQLLEDTWLND
;
A
#
# COMPACT_ATOMS: atom_id res chain seq x y z
N MET A 1 -8.60 -13.45 -26.63
CA MET A 1 -9.10 -13.49 -25.24
C MET A 1 -7.95 -13.07 -24.35
N ALA A 2 -7.70 -11.77 -24.22
CA ALA A 2 -6.68 -11.24 -23.32
C ALA A 2 -7.39 -10.74 -22.07
N TYR A 3 -7.21 -11.46 -20.95
CA TYR A 3 -7.65 -11.04 -19.63
C TYR A 3 -6.76 -9.86 -19.22
N PHE A 4 -7.22 -8.64 -19.46
CA PHE A 4 -6.57 -7.45 -18.93
C PHE A 4 -6.85 -7.37 -17.43
N HIS A 5 -5.81 -7.54 -16.62
CA HIS A 5 -5.81 -7.07 -15.23
C HIS A 5 -6.00 -5.55 -15.27
N ARG A 6 -7.20 -5.08 -14.94
CA ARG A 6 -7.57 -3.66 -15.05
C ARG A 6 -7.13 -2.92 -13.78
N VAL A 7 -6.45 -1.79 -13.97
CA VAL A 7 -6.10 -0.84 -12.89
C VAL A 7 -7.36 -0.20 -12.32
N ILE A 8 -7.42 -0.04 -10.98
CA ILE A 8 -8.53 0.64 -10.32
C ILE A 8 -8.44 2.12 -10.70
N ASN A 9 -9.48 2.63 -11.37
CA ASN A 9 -9.52 4.04 -11.77
C ASN A 9 -10.21 4.91 -10.70
N ALA A 10 -10.11 6.23 -10.86
CA ALA A 10 -10.67 7.21 -9.93
C ALA A 10 -12.19 7.01 -9.70
N ASP A 11 -12.94 6.59 -10.71
CA ASP A 11 -14.39 6.38 -10.60
C ASP A 11 -14.73 5.07 -9.87
N GLU A 12 -13.92 4.03 -10.04
CA GLU A 12 -14.02 2.79 -9.27
C GLU A 12 -13.65 3.02 -7.80
N LEU A 13 -12.59 3.80 -7.51
CA LEU A 13 -12.27 4.24 -6.15
C LEU A 13 -13.38 5.10 -5.54
N ARG A 14 -13.98 6.02 -6.30
CA ARG A 14 -15.14 6.79 -5.84
C ARG A 14 -16.31 5.89 -5.49
N SER A 15 -16.61 4.91 -6.34
CA SER A 15 -17.68 3.95 -6.08
C SER A 15 -17.40 3.14 -4.81
N ILE A 16 -16.16 2.71 -4.61
CA ILE A 16 -15.72 1.99 -3.41
C ILE A 16 -15.95 2.85 -2.15
N LEU A 17 -15.57 4.13 -2.20
CA LEU A 17 -15.62 5.02 -1.04
C LEU A 17 -17.02 5.58 -0.76
N SER A 18 -17.87 5.74 -1.78
CA SER A 18 -19.21 6.34 -1.65
C SER A 18 -20.28 5.39 -1.10
N HIS A 19 -20.08 4.07 -1.20
CA HIS A 19 -21.05 3.08 -0.71
C HIS A 19 -20.92 2.78 0.80
N HIS A 20 -19.85 3.24 1.47
CA HIS A 20 -19.64 2.92 2.88
C HIS A 20 -20.29 3.98 3.80
N PRO A 21 -21.00 3.60 4.88
CA PRO A 21 -21.73 4.53 5.76
C PRO A 21 -20.86 5.54 6.52
N ASN A 22 -19.55 5.31 6.58
CA ASN A 22 -18.56 6.25 7.13
C ASN A 22 -17.69 6.94 6.04
N GLY A 23 -17.95 6.68 4.76
CA GLY A 23 -17.36 7.44 3.66
C GLY A 23 -17.71 8.91 3.83
N GLY A 24 -16.71 9.80 3.82
CA GLY A 24 -16.93 11.23 4.01
C GLY A 24 -18.02 11.75 3.07
N LYS A 25 -18.81 12.74 3.52
CA LYS A 25 -19.79 13.42 2.66
C LYS A 25 -19.11 13.82 1.34
N ASP A 26 -19.78 13.60 0.20
CA ASP A 26 -19.25 13.71 -1.17
C ASP A 26 -18.15 14.77 -1.38
N ASP A 27 -18.31 15.96 -0.80
CA ASP A 27 -17.36 17.08 -0.91
C ASP A 27 -15.94 16.78 -0.37
N GLN A 28 -15.79 15.93 0.65
CA GLN A 28 -14.49 15.59 1.26
C GLN A 28 -13.71 14.57 0.41
N ILE A 29 -14.42 13.59 -0.16
CA ILE A 29 -13.87 12.58 -1.07
C ILE A 29 -13.34 13.25 -2.36
N HIS A 30 -14.02 14.29 -2.85
CA HIS A 30 -13.61 15.02 -4.04
C HIS A 30 -12.28 15.79 -3.88
N VAL A 31 -12.03 16.38 -2.71
CA VAL A 31 -10.79 17.13 -2.43
C VAL A 31 -9.62 16.16 -2.21
N GLU A 32 -9.84 15.06 -1.50
CA GLU A 32 -8.79 14.08 -1.24
C GLU A 32 -8.39 13.34 -2.52
N LEU A 33 -9.33 12.87 -3.34
CA LEU A 33 -9.01 12.23 -4.63
C LEU A 33 -8.21 13.12 -5.59
N ALA A 34 -8.38 14.45 -5.50
CA ALA A 34 -7.59 15.39 -6.31
C ALA A 34 -6.10 15.44 -5.86
N LEU A 35 -5.82 15.23 -4.56
CA LEU A 35 -4.44 15.09 -4.04
C LEU A 35 -3.78 13.79 -4.53
N PHE A 36 -4.59 12.77 -4.81
CA PHE A 36 -4.16 11.47 -5.31
C PHE A 36 -4.13 11.38 -6.84
N GLN A 37 -4.61 12.39 -7.57
CA GLN A 37 -4.63 12.39 -9.02
C GLN A 37 -3.24 12.12 -9.66
N PRO A 38 -2.12 12.66 -9.14
CA PRO A 38 -0.79 12.34 -9.67
C PRO A 38 -0.42 10.86 -9.53
N LEU A 39 -0.80 10.21 -8.43
CA LEU A 39 -0.62 8.76 -8.23
C LEU A 39 -1.48 7.95 -9.21
N LEU A 40 -2.71 8.38 -9.43
CA LEU A 40 -3.62 7.75 -10.39
C LEU A 40 -3.15 7.93 -11.84
N ASP A 41 -2.57 9.08 -12.17
CA ASP A 41 -2.00 9.31 -13.50
C ASP A 41 -0.73 8.46 -13.70
N GLN A 42 0.06 8.25 -12.66
CA GLN A 42 1.23 7.36 -12.67
C GLN A 42 0.85 5.88 -12.78
N SER A 43 -0.19 5.43 -12.09
CA SER A 43 -0.71 4.08 -12.24
C SER A 43 -1.29 3.86 -13.64
N ILE A 44 -1.94 4.87 -14.24
CA ILE A 44 -2.36 4.84 -15.65
C ILE A 44 -1.14 4.74 -16.59
N LEU A 45 -0.06 5.47 -16.32
CA LEU A 45 1.21 5.35 -17.07
C LEU A 45 1.85 3.96 -16.91
N ALA A 46 1.77 3.35 -15.73
CA ALA A 46 2.20 1.97 -15.47
C ALA A 46 1.27 0.93 -16.12
N ALA A 47 -0.03 1.21 -16.25
CA ALA A 47 -1.00 0.37 -16.95
C ALA A 47 -0.80 0.38 -18.47
N CYS A 48 -0.36 1.51 -19.02
CA CYS A 48 0.01 1.65 -20.43
C CYS A 48 1.31 0.91 -20.78
N ARG A 49 2.09 0.58 -19.76
CA ARG A 49 3.33 -0.20 -19.84
C ARG A 49 2.99 -1.70 -19.93
N ASN A 50 3.86 -2.49 -20.54
CA ASN A 50 3.59 -3.91 -20.80
C ASN A 50 3.45 -4.67 -19.46
N PRO A 51 2.33 -5.37 -19.20
CA PRO A 51 2.12 -6.09 -17.94
C PRO A 51 3.15 -7.19 -17.67
N ASP A 52 3.79 -7.72 -18.73
CA ASP A 52 4.88 -8.70 -18.63
C ASP A 52 6.27 -8.05 -18.47
N ALA A 53 6.34 -6.73 -18.45
CA ALA A 53 7.59 -6.00 -18.29
C ALA A 53 7.86 -5.65 -16.82
N SER A 54 9.14 -5.77 -16.45
CA SER A 54 9.69 -5.35 -15.17
C SER A 54 10.29 -3.95 -15.29
N TYR A 55 10.10 -3.12 -14.27
CA TYR A 55 10.62 -1.76 -14.20
C TYR A 55 11.39 -1.52 -12.90
N THR A 56 12.29 -0.53 -12.89
CA THR A 56 13.16 -0.17 -11.75
C THR A 56 13.25 1.35 -11.54
N GLU A 57 12.37 2.13 -12.15
CA GLU A 57 12.36 3.59 -12.01
C GLU A 57 11.68 4.00 -10.69
N ASP A 58 12.17 5.08 -10.06
CA ASP A 58 11.52 5.68 -8.89
C ASP A 58 10.32 6.54 -9.34
N ILE A 59 9.11 6.02 -9.12
CA ILE A 59 7.88 6.63 -9.64
C ILE A 59 6.87 6.96 -8.54
N GLN A 60 7.03 6.50 -7.30
CA GLN A 60 6.02 6.67 -6.25
C GLN A 60 6.38 7.81 -5.28
N PRO A 61 5.41 8.67 -4.89
CA PRO A 61 5.59 9.51 -3.72
C PRO A 61 5.93 8.67 -2.49
N TYR A 62 6.77 9.22 -1.63
CA TYR A 62 7.52 8.44 -0.66
C TYR A 62 6.63 7.65 0.31
N VAL A 63 5.57 8.26 0.84
CA VAL A 63 4.63 7.64 1.80
C VAL A 63 3.77 6.53 1.21
N TYR A 64 3.63 6.45 -0.12
CA TYR A 64 2.89 5.39 -0.80
C TYR A 64 3.82 4.33 -1.39
N ARG A 65 5.14 4.51 -1.30
CA ARG A 65 6.11 3.64 -1.98
C ARG A 65 5.97 2.19 -1.52
N ALA A 66 5.81 1.28 -2.46
CA ALA A 66 5.70 -0.15 -2.21
C ALA A 66 7.07 -0.73 -1.82
N PRO A 67 7.12 -1.81 -1.02
CA PRO A 67 8.39 -2.38 -0.56
C PRO A 67 9.30 -2.80 -1.72
N GLU A 68 8.75 -3.28 -2.84
CA GLU A 68 9.54 -3.68 -4.00
C GLU A 68 10.24 -2.48 -4.67
N VAL A 69 9.65 -1.29 -4.59
CA VAL A 69 10.28 -0.06 -5.13
C VAL A 69 11.37 0.44 -4.20
N ILE A 70 11.20 0.33 -2.88
CA ILE A 70 12.25 0.71 -1.91
C ILE A 70 13.46 -0.22 -2.02
N LEU A 71 13.22 -1.51 -2.24
CA LEU A 71 14.26 -2.54 -2.27
C LEU A 71 14.87 -2.77 -3.67
N ASP A 72 14.53 -1.93 -4.66
CA ASP A 72 14.96 -2.10 -6.06
C ASP A 72 14.59 -3.48 -6.66
N ILE A 73 13.48 -4.07 -6.21
CA ILE A 73 12.92 -5.28 -6.79
C ILE A 73 12.06 -4.87 -8.01
N PRO A 74 12.20 -5.58 -9.16
CA PRO A 74 11.27 -5.53 -10.27
C PRO A 74 9.81 -5.38 -9.86
N TRP A 75 9.20 -4.25 -10.25
CA TRP A 75 7.79 -3.99 -9.95
C TRP A 75 6.91 -4.10 -11.21
N SER A 76 5.62 -4.37 -10.98
CA SER A 76 4.54 -4.43 -11.96
C SER A 76 3.23 -3.99 -11.29
N TYR A 77 2.08 -4.26 -11.90
CA TYR A 77 0.75 -3.82 -11.48
C TYR A 77 0.40 -4.01 -9.98
N PRO A 78 0.81 -5.07 -9.25
CA PRO A 78 0.48 -5.19 -7.82
C PRO A 78 1.03 -4.05 -6.93
N MET A 79 1.98 -3.24 -7.43
CA MET A 79 2.41 -2.00 -6.79
C MET A 79 1.26 -0.99 -6.66
N ASP A 80 0.37 -0.91 -7.65
CA ASP A 80 -0.80 -0.04 -7.59
C ASP A 80 -1.80 -0.50 -6.52
N ILE A 81 -1.90 -1.81 -6.29
CA ILE A 81 -2.75 -2.36 -5.21
C ILE A 81 -2.24 -1.92 -3.84
N TRP A 82 -0.91 -1.89 -3.64
CA TRP A 82 -0.32 -1.33 -2.43
C TRP A 82 -0.70 0.14 -2.25
N ASN A 83 -0.57 0.95 -3.31
CA ASN A 83 -0.96 2.36 -3.27
C ASN A 83 -2.42 2.56 -2.87
N VAL A 84 -3.33 1.77 -3.44
CA VAL A 84 -4.75 1.81 -3.07
C VAL A 84 -4.96 1.43 -1.61
N GLY A 85 -4.27 0.41 -1.10
CA GLY A 85 -4.35 0.01 0.31
C GLY A 85 -3.94 1.12 1.26
N VAL A 86 -2.81 1.78 1.01
CA VAL A 86 -2.34 2.93 1.80
C VAL A 86 -3.30 4.11 1.67
N MET A 87 -3.78 4.41 0.46
CA MET A 87 -4.72 5.50 0.23
C MET A 87 -6.06 5.29 0.95
N ILE A 88 -6.62 4.08 0.88
CA ILE A 88 -7.88 3.75 1.58
C ILE A 88 -7.72 3.94 3.09
N TRP A 89 -6.56 3.54 3.65
CA TRP A 89 -6.25 3.81 5.04
C TRP A 89 -6.25 5.31 5.35
N ASP A 90 -5.49 6.10 4.59
CA ASP A 90 -5.31 7.53 4.83
C ASP A 90 -6.62 8.31 4.76
N LEU A 91 -7.49 7.94 3.82
CA LEU A 91 -8.84 8.51 3.69
C LEU A 91 -9.72 8.18 4.89
N PHE A 92 -9.63 6.94 5.39
CA PHE A 92 -10.47 6.47 6.48
C PHE A 92 -10.05 7.06 7.83
N GLU A 93 -8.75 7.07 8.10
CA GLU A 93 -8.18 7.50 9.37
C GLU A 93 -7.80 8.99 9.40
N LYS A 94 -7.80 9.67 8.23
CA LYS A 94 -7.41 11.08 8.06
C LYS A 94 -5.99 11.37 8.53
N GLN A 95 -5.13 10.35 8.49
CA GLN A 95 -3.71 10.36 8.85
C GLN A 95 -2.98 9.34 8.00
N HIS A 96 -1.72 9.61 7.66
CA HIS A 96 -0.91 8.66 6.88
C HIS A 96 -0.67 7.36 7.65
N LEU A 97 -0.81 6.22 6.96
CA LEU A 97 -0.39 4.93 7.51
C LEU A 97 1.11 4.88 7.78
N PHE A 98 1.89 5.42 6.85
CA PHE A 98 3.35 5.50 6.91
C PHE A 98 3.76 6.96 6.89
N SER A 99 4.62 7.37 7.84
CA SER A 99 5.24 8.69 7.77
C SER A 99 6.38 8.70 6.76
N ALA A 100 7.09 7.57 6.63
CA ALA A 100 8.28 7.41 5.79
C ALA A 100 9.34 8.51 6.01
N GLN A 101 9.41 9.02 7.23
CA GLN A 101 10.22 10.17 7.62
C GLN A 101 11.11 9.84 8.81
N SER A 102 12.29 10.44 8.81
CA SER A 102 13.17 10.49 9.97
C SER A 102 12.68 11.55 10.99
N PRO A 103 13.20 11.55 12.23
CA PRO A 103 12.95 12.61 13.21
C PRO A 103 13.35 14.02 12.75
N SER A 104 14.13 14.12 11.68
CA SER A 104 14.54 15.38 11.05
C SER A 104 13.58 15.86 9.95
N ASP A 105 12.45 15.15 9.74
CA ASP A 105 11.45 15.41 8.69
C ASP A 105 11.94 15.14 7.26
N ASP A 106 13.11 14.50 7.13
CA ASP A 106 13.64 14.01 5.85
C ASP A 106 13.07 12.63 5.51
N GLN A 107 12.79 12.40 4.22
CA GLN A 107 12.36 11.10 3.67
C GLN A 107 13.45 10.03 3.88
N SER A 108 13.09 8.85 4.41
CA SER A 108 14.05 7.76 4.66
C SER A 108 13.47 6.36 4.45
N SER A 109 14.22 5.54 3.71
CA SER A 109 13.84 4.20 3.31
C SER A 109 13.89 3.28 4.52
N GLU A 110 14.86 3.51 5.40
CA GLU A 110 15.05 2.78 6.65
C GLU A 110 13.85 2.97 7.58
N TYR A 111 13.40 4.22 7.79
CA TYR A 111 12.21 4.50 8.60
C TYR A 111 10.95 3.91 7.96
N HIS A 112 10.79 4.04 6.64
CA HIS A 112 9.63 3.48 5.94
C HIS A 112 9.57 1.95 6.06
N LEU A 113 10.69 1.25 5.84
CA LEU A 113 10.78 -0.21 5.99
C LEU A 113 10.57 -0.65 7.44
N ALA A 114 11.02 0.13 8.43
CA ALA A 114 10.77 -0.16 9.84
C ALA A 114 9.28 -0.04 10.22
N GLU A 115 8.57 0.96 9.67
CA GLU A 115 7.11 1.07 9.82
C GLU A 115 6.39 -0.11 9.15
N MET A 116 6.79 -0.49 7.93
CA MET A 116 6.26 -1.67 7.24
C MET A 116 6.50 -2.94 8.05
N TYR A 117 7.70 -3.12 8.62
CA TYR A 117 8.03 -4.25 9.48
C TYR A 117 7.17 -4.29 10.74
N ALA A 118 6.91 -3.16 11.39
CA ALA A 118 6.04 -3.09 12.56
C ALA A 118 4.60 -3.54 12.22
N ILE A 119 4.07 -3.09 11.07
CA ILE A 119 2.71 -3.38 10.63
C ILE A 119 2.54 -4.80 10.08
N LEU A 120 3.48 -5.28 9.28
CA LEU A 120 3.38 -6.52 8.51
C LEU A 120 4.12 -7.70 9.15
N GLY A 121 4.99 -7.43 10.12
CA GLY A 121 5.97 -8.40 10.60
C GLY A 121 7.12 -8.60 9.60
N PRO A 122 7.98 -9.62 9.84
CA PRO A 122 9.16 -9.85 9.02
C PRO A 122 8.80 -10.21 7.57
N PRO A 123 9.52 -9.66 6.58
CA PRO A 123 9.36 -10.05 5.19
C PRO A 123 9.77 -11.52 4.99
N PRO A 124 9.11 -12.25 4.07
CA PRO A 124 9.54 -13.59 3.69
C PRO A 124 10.98 -13.59 3.11
N LEU A 125 11.78 -14.61 3.45
CA LEU A 125 13.18 -14.68 3.01
C LEU A 125 13.33 -14.81 1.49
N ASP A 126 12.43 -15.56 0.85
CA ASP A 126 12.40 -15.73 -0.61
C ASP A 126 12.10 -14.41 -1.34
N TYR A 127 11.43 -13.47 -0.67
CA TYR A 127 11.22 -12.12 -1.17
C TYR A 127 12.50 -11.27 -1.07
N LEU A 128 13.17 -11.29 0.09
CA LEU A 128 14.42 -10.55 0.28
C LEU A 128 15.53 -11.01 -0.67
N GLN A 129 15.60 -12.32 -0.95
CA GLN A 129 16.57 -12.92 -1.87
C GLN A 129 16.44 -12.48 -3.33
N ARG A 130 15.38 -11.74 -3.71
CA ARG A 130 15.18 -11.25 -5.08
C ARG A 130 16.17 -10.15 -5.49
N THR A 131 16.86 -9.53 -4.53
CA THR A 131 17.77 -8.40 -4.74
C THR A 131 18.86 -8.37 -3.67
N GLU A 132 20.04 -7.87 -4.01
CA GLU A 132 21.12 -7.67 -3.04
C GLU A 132 20.86 -6.44 -2.13
N THR A 133 20.09 -5.45 -2.59
CA THR A 133 19.73 -4.24 -1.83
C THR A 133 19.00 -4.57 -0.53
N SER A 134 18.26 -5.69 -0.49
CA SER A 134 17.58 -6.16 0.73
C SER A 134 18.54 -6.32 1.91
N TRP A 135 19.77 -6.75 1.65
CA TRP A 135 20.77 -6.97 2.69
C TRP A 135 21.40 -5.68 3.22
N GLU A 136 21.06 -4.52 2.67
CA GLU A 136 21.38 -3.23 3.27
C GLU A 136 20.46 -2.92 4.46
N HIS A 137 19.23 -3.43 4.43
CA HIS A 137 18.18 -3.12 5.41
C HIS A 137 17.82 -4.29 6.35
N PHE A 138 17.99 -5.54 5.90
CA PHE A 138 17.60 -6.73 6.65
C PHE A 138 18.79 -7.66 6.91
N GLU A 139 18.73 -8.38 8.02
CA GLU A 139 19.61 -9.50 8.31
C GLU A 139 19.20 -10.75 7.52
N VAL A 140 20.10 -11.74 7.47
CA VAL A 140 19.89 -12.98 6.71
C VAL A 140 18.70 -13.81 7.22
N ASP A 141 18.29 -13.61 8.47
CA ASP A 141 17.11 -14.24 9.07
C ASP A 141 15.79 -13.45 8.85
N GLY A 142 15.85 -12.33 8.12
CA GLY A 142 14.71 -11.49 7.78
C GLY A 142 14.36 -10.45 8.86
N THR A 143 15.12 -10.38 9.94
CA THR A 143 14.97 -9.29 10.92
C THR A 143 15.48 -7.97 10.36
N CYS A 144 14.85 -6.85 10.75
CA CYS A 144 15.33 -5.53 10.36
C CYS A 144 16.68 -5.26 11.05
N LYS A 145 17.64 -4.70 10.30
CA LYS A 145 18.89 -4.22 10.89
C LYS A 145 18.62 -3.06 11.84
N ASP A 146 19.48 -2.93 12.85
CA ASP A 146 19.44 -1.84 13.84
C ASP A 146 19.98 -0.51 13.26
N LEU A 147 19.35 -0.07 12.16
CA LEU A 147 19.62 1.22 11.50
C LEU A 147 18.74 2.33 12.08
N VAL A 148 17.49 1.97 12.41
CA VAL A 148 16.47 2.86 12.97
C VAL A 148 15.59 2.06 13.94
N PRO A 149 14.98 2.71 14.95
CA PRO A 149 14.10 2.01 15.88
C PRO A 149 12.82 1.53 15.16
N ILE A 150 12.44 0.28 15.38
CA ILE A 150 11.13 -0.24 14.94
C ILE A 150 10.06 0.41 15.82
N PRO A 151 9.08 1.12 15.23
CA PRO A 151 8.02 1.76 16.01
C PRO A 151 7.08 0.70 16.61
N ASN A 152 6.49 1.01 17.76
CA ASN A 152 5.40 0.20 18.32
C ASN A 152 4.08 0.53 17.59
N LEU A 153 3.94 0.01 16.37
CA LEU A 153 2.85 0.30 15.45
C LEU A 153 2.18 -0.99 14.99
N SER A 154 0.86 -0.99 14.91
CA SER A 154 0.06 -2.08 14.32
C SER A 154 -1.21 -1.51 13.71
N LEU A 155 -1.80 -2.19 12.72
CA LEU A 155 -3.09 -1.76 12.16
C LEU A 155 -4.18 -1.71 13.25
N GLU A 156 -4.17 -2.67 14.18
CA GLU A 156 -5.12 -2.73 15.29
C GLU A 156 -5.07 -1.49 16.18
N THR A 157 -3.88 -0.99 16.50
CA THR A 157 -3.71 0.18 17.37
C THR A 157 -3.88 1.50 16.62
N SER A 158 -3.60 1.49 15.32
CA SER A 158 -3.66 2.69 14.49
C SER A 158 -5.06 3.03 14.03
N GLU A 159 -5.90 2.02 13.77
CA GLU A 159 -7.31 2.21 13.39
C GLU A 159 -8.14 2.69 14.59
N ARG A 160 -8.63 3.92 14.53
CA ARG A 160 -9.37 4.57 15.63
C ARG A 160 -10.83 4.89 15.28
N SER A 161 -11.21 4.79 14.02
CA SER A 161 -12.53 5.20 13.54
C SER A 161 -13.58 4.10 13.64
N LEU A 162 -13.17 2.84 13.48
CA LEU A 162 -14.04 1.66 13.52
C LEU A 162 -13.95 0.88 14.83
N ASN A 163 -14.99 0.10 15.12
CA ASN A 163 -15.06 -0.80 16.27
C ASN A 163 -15.69 -2.15 15.90
N GLY A 164 -15.44 -3.17 16.72
CA GLY A 164 -16.06 -4.50 16.59
C GLY A 164 -15.83 -5.14 15.22
N ASP A 165 -16.88 -5.74 14.66
CA ASP A 165 -16.82 -6.49 13.40
C ASP A 165 -16.46 -5.60 12.20
N ASN A 166 -16.91 -4.35 12.18
CA ASN A 166 -16.57 -3.42 11.10
C ASN A 166 -15.06 -3.14 11.05
N LYS A 167 -14.44 -2.97 12.21
CA LYS A 167 -12.98 -2.82 12.32
C LYS A 167 -12.28 -4.09 11.83
N ALA A 168 -12.71 -5.26 12.30
CA ALA A 168 -12.10 -6.53 11.92
C ALA A 168 -12.15 -6.74 10.39
N ARG A 169 -13.27 -6.43 9.75
CA ARG A 169 -13.45 -6.56 8.29
C ARG A 169 -12.64 -5.54 7.49
N PHE A 170 -12.61 -4.28 7.95
CA PHE A 170 -11.77 -3.27 7.32
C PHE A 170 -10.28 -3.64 7.36
N LEU A 171 -9.81 -4.09 8.53
CA LEU A 171 -8.43 -4.54 8.68
C LEU A 171 -8.11 -5.77 7.81
N ASP A 172 -9.04 -6.71 7.68
CA ASP A 172 -8.90 -7.85 6.77
C ASP A 172 -8.83 -7.39 5.30
N PHE A 173 -9.66 -6.43 4.90
CA PHE A 173 -9.64 -5.83 3.58
C PHE A 173 -8.30 -5.13 3.28
N VAL A 174 -7.81 -4.29 4.19
CA VAL A 174 -6.50 -3.60 4.05
C VAL A 174 -5.35 -4.60 3.93
N ARG A 175 -5.36 -5.69 4.72
CA ARG A 175 -4.34 -6.74 4.65
C ARG A 175 -4.27 -7.45 3.32
N LYS A 176 -5.37 -7.56 2.57
CA LYS A 176 -5.36 -8.15 1.22
C LYS A 176 -4.56 -7.32 0.22
N MET A 177 -4.36 -6.03 0.51
CA MET A 177 -3.60 -5.09 -0.31
C MET A 177 -2.17 -4.90 0.22
N LEU A 178 -2.00 -4.80 1.54
CA LEU A 178 -0.71 -4.57 2.19
C LEU A 178 0.01 -5.89 2.48
N GLN A 179 0.75 -6.37 1.48
CA GLN A 179 1.59 -7.57 1.57
C GLN A 179 3.00 -7.25 1.08
N TRP A 180 4.02 -7.81 1.77
CA TRP A 180 5.41 -7.74 1.33
C TRP A 180 5.58 -8.26 -0.11
N VAL A 181 5.02 -9.44 -0.37
CA VAL A 181 5.15 -10.13 -1.66
C VAL A 181 4.08 -9.62 -2.62
N PRO A 182 4.44 -8.98 -3.75
CA PRO A 182 3.48 -8.38 -4.67
C PRO A 182 2.45 -9.39 -5.18
N GLU A 183 2.88 -10.64 -5.45
CA GLU A 183 2.01 -11.70 -5.99
C GLU A 183 0.97 -12.22 -4.97
N LYS A 184 1.12 -11.89 -3.68
CA LYS A 184 0.13 -12.23 -2.64
C LYS A 184 -0.96 -11.17 -2.49
N ARG A 185 -0.79 -10.00 -3.09
CA ARG A 185 -1.80 -8.93 -3.06
C ARG A 185 -3.00 -9.33 -3.92
N HIS A 186 -4.20 -9.04 -3.45
CA HIS A 186 -5.40 -9.27 -4.23
C HIS A 186 -5.42 -8.33 -5.44
N THR A 187 -5.91 -8.83 -6.57
CA THR A 187 -6.14 -8.00 -7.76
C THR A 187 -7.31 -7.04 -7.52
N ALA A 188 -7.39 -5.95 -8.29
CA ALA A 188 -8.54 -5.04 -8.30
C ALA A 188 -9.89 -5.77 -8.38
N LYS A 189 -9.97 -6.76 -9.29
CA LYS A 189 -11.19 -7.55 -9.46
C LYS A 189 -11.57 -8.29 -8.18
N GLN A 190 -10.61 -8.95 -7.52
CA GLN A 190 -10.87 -9.66 -6.28
C GLN A 190 -11.26 -8.71 -5.14
N LEU A 191 -10.65 -7.52 -5.09
CA LEU A 191 -11.02 -6.51 -4.10
C LEU A 191 -12.44 -5.99 -4.31
N LEU A 192 -12.86 -5.74 -5.55
CA LEU A 192 -14.24 -5.33 -5.87
C LEU A 192 -15.29 -6.39 -5.48
N GLU A 193 -14.90 -7.66 -5.40
CA GLU A 193 -15.75 -8.78 -4.97
C GLU A 193 -15.69 -9.00 -3.44
N ASP A 194 -14.91 -8.21 -2.70
CA ASP A 194 -14.73 -8.36 -1.27
C ASP A 194 -16.00 -8.03 -0.49
N THR A 195 -16.23 -8.78 0.60
CA THR A 195 -17.42 -8.58 1.43
C THR A 195 -17.41 -7.23 2.14
N TRP A 196 -16.24 -6.62 2.40
CA TRP A 196 -16.21 -5.29 3.03
C TRP A 196 -16.83 -4.20 2.14
N LEU A 197 -16.76 -4.33 0.81
CA LEU A 197 -17.33 -3.37 -0.15
C LEU A 197 -18.78 -3.65 -0.54
N ASN A 198 -19.20 -4.91 -0.45
CA ASN A 198 -20.50 -5.37 -0.97
C ASN A 198 -21.56 -5.58 0.12
N ASP A 199 -21.34 -5.03 1.31
CA ASP A 199 -22.25 -5.14 2.46
C ASP A 199 -23.24 -3.98 2.60
#